data_AF-A0A2Z6MP75-F1
#
_entry.id   AF-A0A2Z6MP75-F1
#
_cell.length_a   1.000
_cell.length_b   1.000
_cell.length_c   1.000
_cell.angle_alpha   90.00
_cell.angle_beta   90.00
_cell.angle_gamma   90.00
#
_symmetry.space_group_name_H-M   'P 1'
#
loop_
_entity.id
_entity.type
_entity.pdbx_description
1 polymer ?
#
loop_
_entity_poly.entity_id
_entity_poly.type
_entity_poly.pdbx_seq_one_letter_code
_entity_poly.pdbx_strand_id
1 'polypeptide(L)'
;MPPLFNIPKSQLQYTGESVYCSASNLLRRCNREQNPVDRFIYVVAWFISTRRRMTFGVAPYNPILGETHHVSKGNLNVLVEQVSHHPPVTALHATDDKENIEMIWSQQPVPKFYASATPLCNNPRAPSRRSWICHLTIFSTSSLVEFRGNRTTYPGVQIRVQFIPNTNCASDPKVRGSIPTEGKNSTREGGGEDRTSVEAKVNGKGKLKLLNHGETYEMDSANLLYKVFPVPSVDWVGTVNLRCLETCLVAELCFKSSPSFLGLGGNHKVIKGKIFDSSSSKILYELDGQWDRIVKLKDRINGEVRVIYDATKANSWLQSPILKNEEVIIHYMYHMQ
;
A
#
# COMPACT_ATOMS: atom_id res chain seq x y z
N MET A 1 -17.80 -6.52 -5.24
CA MET A 1 -17.00 -6.51 -6.49
C MET A 1 -17.43 -7.71 -7.28
N PRO A 2 -17.61 -7.63 -8.61
CA PRO A 2 -17.80 -8.86 -9.38
C PRO A 2 -16.60 -9.78 -9.11
N PRO A 3 -16.80 -11.08 -8.81
CA PRO A 3 -15.72 -12.01 -8.46
C PRO A 3 -14.59 -12.10 -9.50
N LEU A 4 -14.87 -11.75 -10.76
CA LEU A 4 -13.89 -11.69 -11.85
C LEU A 4 -12.74 -10.70 -11.58
N PHE A 5 -12.96 -9.66 -10.78
CA PHE A 5 -11.93 -8.68 -10.43
C PHE A 5 -11.29 -8.97 -9.06
N ASN A 6 -11.63 -10.11 -8.45
CA ASN A 6 -11.00 -10.55 -7.22
C ASN A 6 -9.79 -11.43 -7.52
N ILE A 7 -8.65 -11.13 -6.89
CA ILE A 7 -7.62 -12.16 -6.74
C ILE A 7 -8.09 -13.18 -5.70
N PRO A 8 -7.71 -14.47 -5.82
CA PRO A 8 -8.11 -15.53 -4.88
C PRO A 8 -7.33 -15.43 -3.56
N LYS A 9 -7.41 -14.28 -2.89
CA LYS A 9 -6.79 -13.95 -1.60
C LYS A 9 -7.67 -12.96 -0.86
N SER A 10 -7.83 -13.12 0.45
CA SER A 10 -8.42 -12.06 1.28
C SER A 10 -7.39 -10.96 1.57
N GLN A 11 -7.87 -9.78 1.98
CA GLN A 11 -6.98 -8.69 2.40
C GLN A 11 -6.08 -9.12 3.55
N LEU A 12 -6.54 -10.01 4.44
CA LEU A 12 -5.74 -10.55 5.54
C LEU A 12 -4.54 -11.34 5.03
N GLN A 13 -4.77 -12.24 4.06
CA GLN A 13 -3.70 -12.97 3.41
C GLN A 13 -2.74 -11.99 2.71
N TYR A 14 -3.26 -11.00 1.97
CA TYR A 14 -2.42 -10.01 1.29
C TYR A 14 -1.51 -9.24 2.25
N THR A 15 -2.06 -8.81 3.40
CA THR A 15 -1.31 -8.11 4.46
C THR A 15 -0.31 -9.03 5.14
N GLY A 16 -0.70 -10.25 5.54
CA GLY A 16 0.19 -11.20 6.20
C GLY A 16 1.37 -11.61 5.33
N GLU A 17 1.13 -11.85 4.03
CA GLU A 17 2.18 -12.25 3.10
C GLU A 17 3.32 -11.22 3.03
N SER A 18 3.04 -9.91 3.24
CA SER A 18 4.08 -8.86 3.29
C SER A 18 5.14 -9.08 4.39
N VAL A 19 4.82 -9.90 5.39
CA VAL A 19 5.71 -10.27 6.50
C VAL A 19 6.37 -11.62 6.24
N TYR A 20 5.59 -12.68 5.97
CA TYR A 20 6.14 -14.04 5.92
C TYR A 20 6.67 -14.47 4.55
N CYS A 21 6.23 -13.90 3.42
CA CYS A 21 6.90 -14.15 2.13
C CYS A 21 7.95 -13.07 1.86
N SER A 22 9.04 -13.11 2.62
CA SER A 22 10.31 -12.53 2.22
C SER A 22 11.35 -13.64 2.12
N ALA A 23 12.16 -13.58 1.06
CA ALA A 23 13.31 -14.44 0.85
C ALA A 23 14.57 -13.93 1.56
N SER A 24 14.56 -12.65 1.95
CA SER A 24 15.71 -11.99 2.53
C SER A 24 15.79 -12.24 4.03
N ASN A 25 17.01 -12.22 4.56
CA ASN A 25 17.26 -12.23 6.00
C ASN A 25 17.10 -10.84 6.65
N LEU A 26 16.45 -9.87 5.99
CA LEU A 26 16.39 -8.48 6.46
C LEU A 26 15.80 -8.34 7.87
N LEU A 27 14.67 -9.02 8.15
CA LEU A 27 14.05 -8.99 9.48
C LEU A 27 15.01 -9.53 10.55
N ARG A 28 15.63 -10.67 10.28
CA ARG A 28 16.65 -11.30 11.14
C ARG A 28 17.84 -10.38 11.40
N ARG A 29 18.28 -9.62 10.38
CA ARG A 29 19.41 -8.68 10.52
C ARG A 29 19.06 -7.50 11.42
N CYS A 30 17.80 -7.06 11.45
CA CYS A 30 17.37 -5.96 12.32
C CYS A 30 17.81 -6.20 13.77
N ASN A 31 17.64 -7.42 14.30
CA ASN A 31 17.95 -7.73 15.70
C ASN A 31 19.39 -8.20 15.96
N ARG A 32 20.21 -8.39 14.90
CA ARG A 32 21.56 -8.97 15.02
C ARG A 32 22.68 -7.96 14.98
N GLU A 33 22.46 -6.81 14.35
CA GLU A 33 23.47 -5.77 14.31
C GLU A 33 23.65 -5.13 15.69
N GLN A 34 24.91 -4.89 16.07
CA GLN A 34 25.25 -4.35 17.39
C GLN A 34 25.16 -2.82 17.43
N ASN A 35 25.43 -2.16 16.32
CA ASN A 35 25.32 -0.71 16.21
C ASN A 35 23.85 -0.29 16.00
N PRO A 36 23.30 0.64 16.81
CA PRO A 36 21.91 1.11 16.67
C PRO A 36 21.62 1.73 15.30
N VAL A 37 22.60 2.40 14.68
CA VAL A 37 22.46 2.99 13.34
C VAL A 37 22.32 1.89 12.28
N ASP A 38 23.15 0.85 12.36
CA ASP A 38 23.05 -0.27 11.40
C ASP A 38 21.76 -1.07 11.60
N ARG A 39 21.31 -1.29 12.86
CA ARG A 39 19.98 -1.87 13.12
C ARG A 39 18.89 -1.06 12.46
N PHE A 40 18.90 0.26 12.63
CA PHE A 40 17.88 1.13 12.04
C PHE A 40 17.92 1.11 10.51
N ILE A 41 19.10 1.02 9.90
CA ILE A 41 19.24 0.86 8.44
C ILE A 41 18.60 -0.46 7.97
N TYR A 42 18.76 -1.56 8.71
CA TYR A 42 18.05 -2.81 8.40
C TYR A 42 16.55 -2.73 8.62
N VAL A 43 16.08 -2.01 9.64
CA VAL A 43 14.64 -1.75 9.85
C VAL A 43 14.05 -1.00 8.64
N VAL A 44 14.76 0.02 8.14
CA VAL A 44 14.36 0.75 6.93
C VAL A 44 14.36 -0.17 5.70
N ALA A 45 15.41 -0.97 5.50
CA ALA A 45 15.48 -1.91 4.38
C ALA A 45 14.37 -2.98 4.43
N TRP A 46 14.12 -3.53 5.62
CA TRP A 46 13.05 -4.49 5.85
C TRP A 46 11.68 -3.87 5.57
N PHE A 47 11.41 -2.66 6.08
CA PHE A 47 10.16 -1.94 5.82
C PHE A 47 9.93 -1.72 4.31
N ILE A 48 10.97 -1.36 3.55
CA ILE A 48 10.89 -1.24 2.08
C ILE A 48 10.53 -2.60 1.45
N SER A 49 11.11 -3.70 1.97
CA SER A 49 10.83 -5.06 1.47
C SER A 49 9.38 -5.51 1.65
N THR A 50 8.64 -4.94 2.60
CA THR A 50 7.21 -5.25 2.79
C THR A 50 6.33 -4.70 1.65
N ARG A 51 6.87 -3.84 0.78
CA ARG A 51 6.13 -3.22 -0.33
C ARG A 51 5.95 -4.20 -1.48
N ARG A 52 4.75 -4.77 -1.53
CA ARG A 52 4.29 -5.64 -2.60
C ARG A 52 3.97 -4.84 -3.87
N ARG A 53 4.24 -5.46 -5.03
CA ARG A 53 3.66 -5.00 -6.30
C ARG A 53 2.18 -5.38 -6.32
N MET A 54 1.33 -4.43 -6.67
CA MET A 54 -0.09 -4.68 -6.89
C MET A 54 -0.38 -4.75 -8.38
N THR A 55 -1.29 -5.64 -8.75
CA THR A 55 -1.81 -5.75 -10.10
C THR A 55 -2.94 -4.76 -10.28
N PHE A 56 -2.85 -3.89 -11.28
CA PHE A 56 -3.93 -2.97 -11.60
C PHE A 56 -5.20 -3.73 -12.03
N GLY A 57 -6.37 -3.26 -11.60
CA GLY A 57 -7.66 -3.79 -12.05
C GLY A 57 -8.17 -5.01 -11.27
N VAL A 58 -7.41 -5.52 -10.30
CA VAL A 58 -7.86 -6.58 -9.39
C VAL A 58 -7.62 -6.20 -7.94
N ALA A 59 -8.42 -6.71 -7.02
CA ALA A 59 -8.28 -6.47 -5.58
C ALA A 59 -8.55 -7.76 -4.78
N PRO A 60 -7.99 -7.90 -3.57
CA PRO A 60 -8.30 -9.04 -2.70
C PRO A 60 -9.77 -9.01 -2.25
N TYR A 61 -10.26 -10.14 -1.75
CA TYR A 61 -11.55 -10.20 -1.06
C TYR A 61 -11.52 -9.34 0.19
N ASN A 62 -12.59 -8.56 0.38
CA ASN A 62 -12.79 -7.80 1.61
C ASN A 62 -13.15 -8.78 2.74
N PRO A 63 -12.37 -8.86 3.81
CA PRO A 63 -12.61 -9.83 4.89
C PRO A 63 -13.92 -9.54 5.63
N ILE A 64 -14.55 -10.60 6.14
CA ILE A 64 -15.66 -10.45 7.09
C ILE A 64 -15.14 -10.09 8.48
N LEU A 65 -15.98 -9.49 9.33
CA LEU A 65 -15.60 -9.19 10.72
C LEU A 65 -15.24 -10.49 11.46
N GLY A 66 -14.10 -10.49 12.15
CA GLY A 66 -13.59 -11.67 12.87
C GLY A 66 -12.94 -12.72 11.97
N GLU A 67 -12.82 -12.50 10.66
CA GLU A 67 -11.98 -13.35 9.81
C GLU A 67 -10.54 -13.29 10.29
N THR A 68 -9.87 -14.45 10.32
CA THR A 68 -8.47 -14.59 10.73
C THR A 68 -7.64 -15.28 9.66
N HIS A 69 -6.38 -14.88 9.53
CA HIS A 69 -5.36 -15.56 8.72
C HIS A 69 -4.13 -15.82 9.60
N HIS A 70 -3.80 -17.10 9.80
CA HIS A 70 -2.69 -17.54 10.65
C HIS A 70 -1.66 -18.31 9.82
N VAL A 71 -0.38 -17.95 9.97
CA VAL A 71 0.74 -18.61 9.28
C VAL A 71 1.93 -18.75 10.21
N SER A 72 2.49 -19.96 10.27
CA SER A 72 3.80 -20.23 10.86
C SER A 72 4.81 -20.55 9.76
N LYS A 73 5.94 -19.83 9.72
CA LYS A 73 7.05 -20.06 8.80
C LYS A 73 8.36 -20.15 9.59
N GLY A 74 8.79 -21.37 9.88
CA GLY A 74 9.92 -21.58 10.80
C GLY A 74 9.55 -21.09 12.19
N ASN A 75 10.30 -20.13 12.75
CA ASN A 75 10.02 -19.55 14.07
C ASN A 75 9.13 -18.30 13.99
N LEU A 76 8.81 -17.84 12.79
CA LEU A 76 7.96 -16.67 12.57
C LEU A 76 6.49 -17.10 12.57
N ASN A 77 5.72 -16.63 13.55
CA ASN A 77 4.27 -16.82 13.64
C ASN A 77 3.58 -15.50 13.33
N VAL A 78 2.56 -15.52 12.46
CA VAL A 78 1.85 -14.32 11.99
C VAL A 78 0.34 -14.55 12.10
N LEU A 79 -0.33 -13.76 12.91
CA LEU A 79 -1.78 -13.69 13.04
C LEU A 79 -2.28 -12.37 12.44
N VAL A 80 -3.26 -12.44 11.56
CA VAL A 80 -3.93 -11.28 10.97
C VAL A 80 -5.43 -11.42 11.17
N GLU A 81 -6.10 -10.38 11.64
CA GLU A 81 -7.53 -10.40 11.93
C GLU A 81 -8.22 -9.15 11.37
N GLN A 82 -9.43 -9.33 10.84
CA GLN A 82 -10.33 -8.23 10.54
C GLN A 82 -11.08 -7.80 11.81
N VAL A 83 -10.51 -6.85 12.55
CA VAL A 83 -11.05 -6.37 13.84
C VAL A 83 -12.20 -5.36 13.71
N SER A 84 -12.42 -4.82 12.52
CA SER A 84 -13.58 -3.97 12.22
C SER A 84 -13.94 -4.05 10.74
N HIS A 85 -15.23 -4.00 10.41
CA HIS A 85 -15.72 -3.98 9.02
C HIS A 85 -16.17 -2.58 8.57
N HIS A 86 -16.68 -1.76 9.49
CA HIS A 86 -17.16 -0.41 9.22
C HIS A 86 -16.69 0.58 10.31
N PRO A 87 -15.56 1.28 10.11
CA PRO A 87 -14.67 1.20 8.94
C PRO A 87 -13.86 -0.10 8.91
N PRO A 88 -13.34 -0.54 7.74
CA PRO A 88 -12.51 -1.74 7.66
C PRO A 88 -11.18 -1.51 8.37
N VAL A 89 -10.86 -2.35 9.35
CA VAL A 89 -9.58 -2.35 10.05
C VAL A 89 -9.03 -3.77 10.12
N THR A 90 -7.80 -3.92 9.64
CA THR A 90 -7.02 -5.16 9.74
C THR A 90 -5.93 -4.97 10.80
N ALA A 91 -5.87 -5.87 11.77
CA ALA A 91 -4.80 -5.97 12.75
C ALA A 91 -3.87 -7.13 12.40
N LEU A 92 -2.57 -6.95 12.60
CA LEU A 92 -1.55 -7.98 12.45
C LEU A 92 -0.70 -8.03 13.72
N HIS A 93 -0.46 -9.24 14.21
CA HIS A 93 0.54 -9.54 15.23
C HIS A 93 1.47 -10.62 14.69
N ALA A 94 2.77 -10.46 14.90
CA ALA A 94 3.73 -11.50 14.55
C ALA A 94 4.87 -11.58 15.56
N THR A 95 5.38 -12.78 15.80
CA THR A 95 6.54 -13.03 16.66
C THR A 95 7.54 -13.94 15.97
N ASP A 96 8.82 -13.72 16.19
CA ASP A 96 9.89 -14.66 15.85
C ASP A 96 10.65 -15.03 17.12
N ASP A 97 10.40 -16.23 17.65
CA ASP A 97 10.92 -16.65 18.96
C ASP A 97 12.45 -16.79 18.94
N LYS A 98 13.02 -17.20 17.80
CA LYS A 98 14.46 -17.42 17.67
C LYS A 98 15.21 -16.11 17.56
N GLU A 99 14.69 -15.19 16.76
CA GLU A 99 15.30 -13.88 16.59
C GLU A 99 14.83 -12.89 17.66
N ASN A 100 13.90 -13.26 18.55
CA ASN A 100 13.36 -12.46 19.65
C ASN A 100 12.77 -11.12 19.16
N ILE A 101 11.87 -11.21 18.18
CA ILE A 101 11.22 -10.08 17.51
C ILE A 101 9.72 -10.14 17.74
N GLU A 102 9.10 -8.98 17.96
CA GLU A 102 7.64 -8.82 17.96
C GLU A 102 7.23 -7.73 16.98
N MET A 103 6.13 -7.94 16.26
CA MET A 103 5.56 -7.00 15.32
C MET A 103 4.07 -6.83 15.56
N ILE A 104 3.61 -5.58 15.50
CA ILE A 104 2.21 -5.21 15.58
C ILE A 104 1.92 -4.24 14.44
N TRP A 105 0.83 -4.43 13.71
CA TRP A 105 0.40 -3.50 12.68
C TRP A 105 -1.10 -3.32 12.71
N SER A 106 -1.57 -2.10 12.45
CA SER A 106 -2.97 -1.84 12.11
C SER A 106 -3.07 -1.11 10.77
N GLN A 107 -4.03 -1.51 9.93
CA GLN A 107 -4.26 -0.91 8.63
C GLN A 107 -5.74 -0.58 8.47
N GLN A 108 -6.00 0.68 8.13
CA GLN A 108 -7.32 1.20 7.80
C GLN A 108 -7.22 1.99 6.48
N PRO A 109 -7.47 1.36 5.33
CA PRO A 109 -7.47 2.05 4.04
C PRO A 109 -8.68 2.98 3.92
N VAL A 110 -8.41 4.24 3.60
CA VAL A 110 -9.39 5.31 3.40
C VAL A 110 -9.16 5.95 2.02
N PRO A 111 -10.01 5.66 1.03
CA PRO A 111 -9.85 6.20 -0.32
C PRO A 111 -10.30 7.66 -0.46
N LYS A 112 -9.57 8.37 -1.32
CA LYS A 112 -9.79 9.74 -1.76
C LYS A 112 -9.69 9.79 -3.28
N PHE A 113 -10.61 10.52 -3.90
CA PHE A 113 -10.73 10.59 -5.35
C PHE A 113 -10.22 11.92 -5.88
N TYR A 114 -9.41 11.87 -6.93
CA TYR A 114 -8.94 13.06 -7.64
C TYR A 114 -9.21 12.88 -9.13
N ALA A 115 -10.22 13.60 -9.62
CA ALA A 115 -10.54 13.70 -11.04
C ALA A 115 -10.33 15.14 -11.50
N SER A 116 -9.37 15.37 -12.39
CA SER A 116 -9.32 16.60 -13.19
C SER A 116 -10.18 16.37 -14.41
N ALA A 117 -11.34 17.02 -14.49
CA ALA A 117 -12.12 17.10 -15.71
C ALA A 117 -11.71 18.39 -16.44
N THR A 118 -10.96 18.30 -17.53
CA THR A 118 -10.99 19.38 -18.53
C THR A 118 -12.19 19.11 -19.44
N PRO A 119 -13.24 19.96 -19.46
CA PRO A 119 -14.34 19.75 -20.38
C PRO A 119 -13.81 19.95 -21.81
N LEU A 120 -13.67 18.85 -22.55
CA LEU A 120 -13.48 18.87 -24.01
C LEU A 120 -14.78 19.33 -24.68
N CYS A 121 -15.17 20.57 -24.46
CA CYS A 121 -16.20 21.26 -25.24
C CYS A 121 -15.53 22.47 -25.88
N ASN A 122 -15.14 22.30 -27.16
CA ASN A 122 -15.25 23.30 -28.23
C ASN A 122 -14.26 22.97 -29.37
N ASN A 123 -14.55 21.94 -30.17
CA ASN A 123 -14.05 21.89 -31.54
C ASN A 123 -15.14 21.36 -32.49
N PRO A 124 -15.87 22.24 -33.19
CA PRO A 124 -16.97 21.85 -34.08
C PRO A 124 -16.53 21.22 -35.41
N ARG A 125 -15.24 20.87 -35.61
CA ARG A 125 -14.72 20.31 -36.87
C ARG A 125 -13.93 18.99 -36.74
N ALA A 126 -14.01 18.27 -35.62
CA ALA A 126 -13.34 16.98 -35.51
C ALA A 126 -14.17 15.86 -36.18
N PRO A 127 -13.61 15.06 -37.12
CA PRO A 127 -14.31 13.91 -37.69
C PRO A 127 -14.52 12.85 -36.60
N SER A 128 -15.65 12.12 -36.72
CA SER A 128 -16.17 11.13 -35.77
C SER A 128 -15.21 9.98 -35.44
N ARG A 129 -14.19 10.25 -34.62
CA ARG A 129 -13.46 9.19 -33.91
C ARG A 129 -14.28 8.79 -32.70
N ARG A 130 -14.58 7.49 -32.58
CA ARG A 130 -15.26 6.85 -31.45
C ARG A 130 -14.63 7.35 -30.13
N SER A 131 -15.32 8.27 -29.47
CA SER A 131 -14.96 8.75 -28.14
C SER A 131 -15.28 7.63 -27.15
N TRP A 132 -14.28 7.05 -26.50
CA TRP A 132 -14.48 6.15 -25.37
C TRP A 132 -14.67 7.02 -24.13
N ILE A 133 -15.89 7.08 -23.60
CA ILE A 133 -16.12 7.69 -22.29
C ILE A 133 -15.71 6.66 -21.25
N CYS A 134 -14.63 6.95 -20.52
CA CYS A 134 -14.27 6.16 -19.34
C CYS A 134 -15.26 6.48 -18.22
N HIS A 135 -16.32 5.68 -18.08
CA HIS A 135 -17.16 5.71 -16.90
C HIS A 135 -16.43 5.00 -15.75
N LEU A 136 -15.70 5.77 -14.95
CA LEU A 136 -15.24 5.32 -13.64
C LEU A 136 -16.44 5.31 -12.68
N THR A 137 -17.18 4.20 -12.66
CA THR A 137 -18.27 4.01 -11.70
C THR A 137 -17.70 3.40 -10.44
N ILE A 138 -17.25 4.22 -9.49
CA ILE A 138 -16.89 3.72 -8.16
C ILE A 138 -18.18 3.46 -7.39
N PHE A 139 -18.38 2.21 -6.97
CA PHE A 139 -19.40 1.91 -5.98
C PHE A 139 -18.76 2.11 -4.61
N SER A 140 -19.29 3.08 -3.85
CA SER A 140 -19.30 2.87 -2.41
C SER A 140 -20.37 1.82 -2.13
N THR A 141 -19.96 0.63 -1.72
CA THR A 141 -20.92 -0.32 -1.17
C THR A 141 -21.14 0.09 0.28
N SER A 142 -22.23 0.79 0.55
CA SER A 142 -22.86 0.78 1.87
C SER A 142 -23.51 -0.58 2.03
N SER A 143 -22.88 -1.47 2.80
CA SER A 143 -23.57 -2.67 3.27
C SER A 143 -24.46 -2.24 4.44
N LEU A 144 -25.76 -2.52 4.35
CA LEU A 144 -26.69 -2.40 5.46
C LEU A 144 -26.42 -3.56 6.43
N VAL A 145 -26.03 -3.25 7.67
CA VAL A 145 -26.09 -4.21 8.78
C VAL A 145 -27.32 -3.88 9.61
N GLU A 146 -28.26 -4.81 9.67
CA GLU A 146 -29.46 -4.69 10.48
C GLU A 146 -29.13 -5.12 11.92
N PHE A 147 -28.84 -4.16 12.79
CA PHE A 147 -28.96 -4.38 14.22
C PHE A 147 -30.44 -4.41 14.57
N ARG A 148 -30.86 -5.34 15.44
CA ARG A 148 -32.13 -5.21 16.17
C ARG A 148 -32.16 -3.83 16.85
N GLY A 149 -32.78 -2.85 16.21
CA GLY A 149 -33.26 -1.62 16.83
C GLY A 149 -32.68 -0.27 16.39
N ASN A 150 -31.59 -0.15 15.61
CA ASN A 150 -31.16 1.19 15.15
C ASN A 150 -30.37 1.16 13.83
N ARG A 151 -30.87 1.90 12.83
CA ARG A 151 -30.28 2.03 11.48
C ARG A 151 -29.21 3.12 11.48
N THR A 152 -27.97 2.75 11.17
CA THR A 152 -26.93 3.73 10.79
C THR A 152 -26.07 3.15 9.66
N THR A 153 -25.89 3.92 8.58
CA THR A 153 -25.15 3.53 7.37
C THR A 153 -23.78 4.20 7.31
N TYR A 154 -22.72 3.47 6.98
CA TYR A 154 -21.41 4.05 6.65
C TYR A 154 -20.80 3.40 5.40
N PRO A 155 -20.11 4.18 4.53
CA PRO A 155 -19.62 3.71 3.24
C PRO A 155 -18.32 2.88 3.33
N GLY A 156 -18.32 1.67 2.77
CA GLY A 156 -17.13 0.99 2.27
C GLY A 156 -16.87 1.37 0.81
N VAL A 157 -15.64 1.25 0.30
CA VAL A 157 -15.28 1.71 -1.05
C VAL A 157 -14.67 0.60 -1.88
N GLN A 158 -15.14 0.50 -3.12
CA GLN A 158 -14.67 -0.45 -4.10
C GLN A 158 -14.53 0.25 -5.45
N ILE A 159 -13.30 0.30 -5.97
CA ILE A 159 -13.02 1.04 -7.21
C ILE A 159 -13.32 0.12 -8.41
N ARG A 160 -14.28 0.51 -9.26
CA ARG A 160 -14.58 -0.16 -10.53
C ARG A 160 -14.29 0.79 -11.68
N VAL A 161 -13.35 0.40 -12.54
CA VAL A 161 -13.06 1.07 -13.81
C VAL A 161 -13.80 0.31 -14.91
N GLN A 162 -14.75 0.94 -15.59
CA GLN A 162 -15.45 0.34 -16.73
C GLN A 162 -15.18 1.16 -18.00
N PHE A 163 -14.60 0.51 -19.00
CA PHE A 163 -14.49 1.08 -20.34
C PHE A 163 -15.76 0.69 -21.11
N ILE A 164 -16.64 1.66 -21.37
CA ILE A 164 -17.87 1.44 -22.13
C ILE A 164 -17.61 1.91 -23.57
N PRO A 165 -17.80 1.05 -24.60
CA PRO A 165 -17.85 1.50 -25.98
C PRO A 165 -19.02 2.46 -26.13
N ASN A 166 -18.78 3.63 -26.70
CA ASN A 166 -19.82 4.62 -26.93
C ASN A 166 -20.76 4.10 -28.04
N THR A 167 -21.75 3.31 -27.67
CA THR A 167 -22.85 2.90 -28.53
C THR A 167 -24.00 3.87 -28.29
N ASN A 168 -24.14 4.79 -29.23
CA ASN A 168 -25.29 5.65 -29.48
C ASN A 168 -25.49 6.85 -28.54
N CYS A 169 -25.17 8.02 -29.10
CA CYS A 169 -25.90 9.25 -28.85
C CYS A 169 -27.37 9.01 -29.18
N ALA A 170 -28.18 8.65 -28.19
CA ALA A 170 -29.61 8.89 -28.20
C ALA A 170 -29.94 9.60 -26.89
N SER A 171 -30.44 10.81 -27.03
CA SER A 171 -30.91 11.73 -25.99
C SER A 171 -31.68 11.03 -24.88
N ASP A 172 -31.15 11.05 -23.66
CA ASP A 172 -31.93 10.84 -22.43
C ASP A 172 -31.72 12.02 -21.48
N PRO A 173 -32.66 12.99 -21.41
CA PRO A 173 -32.47 14.24 -20.69
C PRO A 173 -32.86 14.06 -19.22
N LYS A 174 -32.14 13.23 -18.44
CA LYS A 174 -32.45 13.09 -17.00
C LYS A 174 -31.32 12.56 -16.12
N VAL A 175 -30.11 13.10 -16.24
CA VAL A 175 -29.13 13.01 -15.14
C VAL A 175 -28.45 14.37 -14.96
N ARG A 176 -29.13 15.28 -14.26
CA ARG A 176 -28.53 16.52 -13.76
C ARG A 176 -28.19 16.29 -12.28
N GLY A 177 -27.04 15.66 -12.03
CA GLY A 177 -26.45 15.52 -10.71
C GLY A 177 -25.16 16.32 -10.65
N SER A 178 -25.21 17.52 -10.07
CA SER A 178 -24.05 18.37 -9.80
C SER A 178 -23.21 17.78 -8.67
N ILE A 179 -21.93 17.52 -8.92
CA ILE A 179 -20.94 17.19 -7.88
C ILE A 179 -20.47 18.51 -7.24
N PRO A 180 -20.45 18.64 -5.90
CA PRO A 180 -19.97 19.85 -5.26
C PRO A 180 -18.45 19.93 -5.38
N THR A 181 -17.94 21.00 -6.00
CA THR A 181 -16.53 21.37 -5.95
C THR A 181 -16.31 22.29 -4.75
N GLU A 182 -15.75 21.76 -3.65
CA GLU A 182 -15.15 22.63 -2.63
C GLU A 182 -13.80 23.14 -3.17
N GLY A 183 -13.76 24.45 -3.42
CA GLY A 183 -12.59 25.11 -3.97
C GLY A 183 -11.46 25.25 -2.94
N LYS A 184 -10.24 24.92 -3.37
CA LYS A 184 -9.02 25.59 -2.89
C LYS A 184 -8.06 25.81 -4.05
N ASN A 185 -7.57 27.05 -4.12
CA ASN A 185 -6.65 27.59 -5.11
C ASN A 185 -5.41 26.70 -5.32
N SER A 186 -5.24 26.18 -6.54
CA SER A 186 -3.94 25.67 -7.01
C SER A 186 -3.36 26.63 -8.04
N THR A 187 -2.18 27.16 -7.72
CA THR A 187 -1.27 27.87 -8.62
C THR A 187 -1.16 27.15 -9.97
N ARG A 188 -1.37 27.91 -11.05
CA ARG A 188 -1.23 27.48 -12.43
C ARG A 188 0.25 27.22 -12.74
N GLU A 189 0.61 25.96 -12.98
CA GLU A 189 1.75 25.60 -13.82
C GLU A 189 1.36 24.48 -14.79
N GLY A 190 1.43 24.78 -16.10
CA GLY A 190 1.78 23.86 -17.18
C GLY A 190 0.83 22.72 -17.58
N GLY A 191 0.21 22.84 -18.76
CA GLY A 191 -0.15 21.73 -19.66
C GLY A 191 -1.08 20.64 -19.10
N GLY A 192 -2.39 20.88 -19.11
CA GLY A 192 -3.39 19.94 -18.62
C GLY A 192 -3.57 18.71 -19.52
N GLU A 193 -2.97 17.59 -19.14
CA GLU A 193 -3.47 16.26 -19.48
C GLU A 193 -4.60 15.89 -18.49
N ASP A 194 -5.72 15.38 -18.99
CA ASP A 194 -6.75 14.75 -18.16
C ASP A 194 -6.09 13.64 -17.32
N ARG A 195 -6.13 13.74 -15.99
CA ARG A 195 -5.57 12.73 -15.08
C ARG A 195 -6.67 12.25 -14.15
N THR A 196 -7.06 10.99 -14.30
CA THR A 196 -7.99 10.32 -13.39
C THR A 196 -7.21 9.40 -12.46
N SER A 197 -7.29 9.65 -11.15
CA SER A 197 -6.60 8.85 -10.14
C SER A 197 -7.38 8.70 -8.83
N VAL A 198 -7.08 7.64 -8.09
CA VAL A 198 -7.62 7.38 -6.76
C VAL A 198 -6.46 7.15 -5.81
N GLU A 199 -6.42 7.89 -4.71
CA GLU A 199 -5.45 7.66 -3.64
C GLU A 199 -6.14 6.95 -2.46
N ALA A 200 -5.72 5.74 -2.13
CA ALA A 200 -6.07 5.12 -0.87
C ALA A 200 -5.05 5.52 0.21
N LYS A 201 -5.47 6.41 1.11
CA LYS A 201 -4.69 6.74 2.30
C LYS A 201 -4.77 5.57 3.26
N VAL A 202 -3.64 4.97 3.62
CA VAL A 202 -3.63 3.87 4.60
C VAL A 202 -3.35 4.47 5.97
N ASN A 203 -4.38 4.54 6.82
CA ASN A 203 -4.20 4.91 8.21
C ASN A 203 -3.74 3.69 9.03
N GLY A 204 -3.18 3.96 10.20
CA GLY A 204 -2.64 2.95 11.11
C GLY A 204 -1.12 2.90 11.07
N LYS A 205 -0.55 2.39 12.16
CA LYS A 205 0.89 2.38 12.42
C LYS A 205 1.39 0.97 12.65
N GLY A 206 2.61 0.76 12.23
CA GLY A 206 3.40 -0.41 12.56
C GLY A 206 4.28 -0.18 13.77
N LYS A 207 4.47 -1.24 14.55
CA LYS A 207 5.51 -1.35 15.56
C LYS A 207 6.32 -2.61 15.33
N LEU A 208 7.64 -2.48 15.27
CA LEU A 208 8.59 -3.58 15.28
C LEU A 208 9.41 -3.45 16.57
N LYS A 209 9.40 -4.48 17.40
CA LYS A 209 10.19 -4.54 18.63
C LYS A 209 11.35 -5.51 18.45
N LEU A 210 12.54 -5.02 18.74
CA LEU A 210 13.78 -5.79 18.75
C LEU A 210 14.14 -6.07 20.20
N LEU A 211 13.63 -7.18 20.74
CA LEU A 211 13.60 -7.42 22.18
C LEU A 211 15.00 -7.64 22.78
N ASN A 212 15.97 -8.09 21.99
CA ASN A 212 17.38 -8.23 22.43
C ASN A 212 18.03 -6.87 22.77
N HIS A 213 17.53 -5.78 22.18
CA HIS A 213 18.07 -4.43 22.38
C HIS A 213 17.11 -3.53 23.18
N GLY A 214 15.92 -4.02 23.51
CA GLY A 214 14.88 -3.22 24.15
C GLY A 214 14.38 -2.06 23.28
N GLU A 215 14.45 -2.20 21.96
CA GLU A 215 14.10 -1.13 21.02
C GLU A 215 12.73 -1.35 20.37
N THR A 216 12.01 -0.25 20.18
CA THR A 216 10.72 -0.20 19.50
C THR A 216 10.78 0.78 18.34
N TYR A 217 10.45 0.30 17.15
CA TYR A 217 10.41 1.10 15.93
C TYR A 217 8.96 1.34 15.52
N GLU A 218 8.55 2.60 15.47
CA GLU A 218 7.22 3.02 15.01
C GLU A 218 7.28 3.50 13.55
N MET A 219 6.33 3.06 12.74
CA MET A 219 6.38 3.22 11.28
C MET A 219 5.01 3.60 10.71
N ASP A 220 4.97 4.62 9.86
CA ASP A 220 3.77 5.01 9.13
C ASP A 220 3.46 4.04 7.98
N SER A 221 2.20 4.02 7.55
CA SER A 221 1.76 3.28 6.36
C SER A 221 1.86 4.17 5.10
N ALA A 222 2.35 3.63 3.99
CA ALA A 222 2.38 4.34 2.71
C ALA A 222 1.01 4.29 2.03
N ASN A 223 0.70 5.30 1.23
CA ASN A 223 -0.56 5.39 0.48
C ASN A 223 -0.46 4.65 -0.85
N LEU A 224 -1.61 4.33 -1.43
CA LEU A 224 -1.71 3.70 -2.75
C LEU A 224 -2.33 4.67 -3.74
N LEU A 225 -1.69 4.83 -4.89
CA LEU A 225 -2.20 5.60 -6.01
C LEU A 225 -2.57 4.69 -7.16
N TYR A 226 -3.86 4.62 -7.46
CA TYR A 226 -4.42 3.96 -8.64
C TYR A 226 -4.56 5.01 -9.74
N LYS A 227 -3.74 4.92 -10.78
CA LYS A 227 -3.83 5.77 -11.97
C LYS A 227 -4.62 5.01 -13.03
N VAL A 228 -5.65 5.63 -13.59
CA VAL A 228 -6.49 5.02 -14.63
C VAL A 228 -6.06 5.45 -16.02
N PHE A 229 -5.66 6.71 -16.18
CA PHE A 229 -5.26 7.30 -17.46
C PHE A 229 -4.01 8.18 -17.28
N PRO A 230 -3.11 8.31 -18.28
CA PRO A 230 -3.13 7.64 -19.61
C PRO A 230 -2.66 6.19 -19.57
N VAL A 231 -1.85 5.81 -18.58
CA VAL A 231 -1.34 4.45 -18.43
C VAL A 231 -1.81 3.89 -17.08
N PRO A 232 -2.66 2.84 -17.08
CA PRO A 232 -3.12 2.21 -15.86
C PRO A 232 -1.96 1.70 -14.98
N SER A 233 -1.94 2.08 -13.71
CA SER A 233 -0.90 1.67 -12.77
C SER A 233 -1.37 1.76 -11.32
N VAL A 234 -0.70 1.00 -10.46
CA VAL A 234 -0.85 1.08 -9.00
C VAL A 234 0.53 1.26 -8.40
N ASP A 235 0.72 2.34 -7.66
CA ASP A 235 2.00 2.68 -7.04
C ASP A 235 1.83 3.04 -5.57
N TRP A 236 2.86 2.73 -4.77
CA TRP A 236 3.02 3.34 -3.46
C TRP A 236 3.38 4.82 -3.62
N VAL A 237 2.73 5.69 -2.84
CA VAL A 237 2.98 7.14 -2.85
C VAL A 237 2.95 7.73 -1.44
N GLY A 238 3.45 8.95 -1.33
CA GLY A 238 3.41 9.74 -0.11
C GLY A 238 4.69 9.60 0.71
N THR A 239 4.72 10.34 1.83
CA THR A 239 5.84 10.33 2.76
C THR A 239 5.48 9.49 3.97
N VAL A 240 6.40 8.62 4.38
CA VAL A 240 6.28 7.80 5.58
C VAL A 240 7.46 8.06 6.50
N ASN A 241 7.19 8.08 7.80
CA ASN A 241 8.23 8.21 8.81
C ASN A 241 8.41 6.89 9.53
N LEU A 242 9.67 6.56 9.81
CA LEU A 242 10.06 5.51 10.73
C LEU A 242 10.88 6.16 11.82
N ARG A 243 10.67 5.75 13.07
CA ARG A 243 11.47 6.23 14.20
C ARG A 243 11.70 5.14 15.21
N CYS A 244 12.89 5.12 15.78
CA CYS A 244 13.14 4.38 17.02
C CYS A 244 12.60 5.21 18.20
N LEU A 245 11.98 4.57 19.19
CA LEU A 245 11.44 5.27 20.36
C LEU A 245 12.53 5.54 21.42
N GLU A 246 13.54 4.68 21.47
CA GLU A 246 14.62 4.69 22.46
C GLU A 246 15.88 5.38 21.96
N THR A 247 15.96 5.70 20.66
CA THR A 247 17.06 6.49 20.08
C THR A 247 16.53 7.72 19.35
N CYS A 248 17.43 8.63 18.99
CA CYS A 248 17.08 9.82 18.21
C CYS A 248 16.95 9.56 16.70
N LEU A 249 17.05 8.30 16.24
CA LEU A 249 17.08 7.97 14.82
C LEU A 249 15.69 8.03 14.18
N VAL A 250 15.61 8.80 13.09
CA VAL A 250 14.40 8.97 12.27
C VAL A 250 14.75 8.78 10.79
N ALA A 251 13.86 8.10 10.07
CA ALA A 251 13.92 7.97 8.63
C ALA A 251 12.66 8.58 8.00
N GLU A 252 12.85 9.45 7.03
CA GLU A 252 11.77 10.00 6.21
C GLU A 252 11.92 9.42 4.80
N LEU A 253 10.92 8.67 4.34
CA LEU A 253 10.92 8.03 3.02
C LEU A 253 9.77 8.59 2.18
N CYS A 254 10.08 9.04 0.98
CA CYS A 254 9.13 9.59 0.01
C CYS A 254 9.00 8.65 -1.18
N PHE A 255 7.83 8.03 -1.31
CA PHE A 255 7.44 7.21 -2.44
C PHE A 255 6.84 8.11 -3.52
N LYS A 256 7.41 8.05 -4.71
CA LYS A 256 6.99 8.89 -5.85
C LYS A 256 6.58 8.01 -7.03
N SER A 257 5.43 8.34 -7.59
CA SER A 257 5.01 7.83 -8.88
C SER A 257 5.22 8.89 -9.94
N SER A 258 6.36 8.84 -10.64
CA SER A 258 6.64 9.75 -11.76
C SER A 258 5.73 9.42 -12.95
N PRO A 259 5.06 10.40 -13.57
CA PRO A 259 4.47 10.20 -14.88
C PRO A 259 5.59 10.02 -15.92
N SER A 260 5.35 9.19 -16.93
CA SER A 260 6.13 9.22 -18.16
C SER A 260 5.77 10.50 -18.90
N PHE A 261 6.74 11.37 -19.16
CA PHE A 261 6.52 12.49 -20.08
C PHE A 261 6.56 11.93 -21.51
N LEU A 262 5.45 12.04 -22.25
CA LEU A 262 5.35 11.65 -23.67
C LEU A 262 5.73 10.18 -23.99
N GLY A 263 5.47 9.24 -23.06
CA GLY A 263 5.76 7.81 -23.31
C GLY A 263 7.25 7.45 -23.37
N LEU A 264 8.15 8.39 -23.10
CA LEU A 264 9.59 8.17 -23.05
C LEU A 264 10.07 8.08 -21.59
N GLY A 265 10.39 6.86 -21.16
CA GLY A 265 11.42 6.59 -20.14
C GLY A 265 11.30 7.30 -18.78
N GLY A 266 10.12 7.30 -18.15
CA GLY A 266 10.01 7.72 -16.75
C GLY A 266 10.56 6.67 -15.78
N ASN A 267 11.30 7.09 -14.74
CA ASN A 267 11.62 6.21 -13.62
C ASN A 267 10.36 5.98 -12.80
N HIS A 268 9.69 4.85 -13.03
CA HIS A 268 8.56 4.42 -12.20
C HIS A 268 9.06 3.98 -10.81
N LYS A 269 8.21 4.13 -9.79
CA LYS A 269 8.40 3.52 -8.45
C LYS A 269 9.64 4.01 -7.69
N VAL A 270 9.92 5.30 -7.81
CA VAL A 270 11.06 5.94 -7.14
C VAL A 270 10.81 6.03 -5.64
N ILE A 271 11.85 5.76 -4.86
CA ILE A 271 11.92 6.06 -3.45
C ILE A 271 13.12 6.96 -3.18
N LYS A 272 12.88 8.04 -2.45
CA LYS A 272 13.93 8.91 -1.91
C LYS A 272 13.77 8.98 -0.41
N GLY A 273 14.83 9.23 0.32
CA GLY A 273 14.71 9.42 1.75
C GLY A 273 15.99 9.88 2.43
N LYS A 274 15.91 10.01 3.74
CA LYS A 274 17.02 10.39 4.60
C LYS A 274 16.89 9.69 5.94
N ILE A 275 18.02 9.35 6.53
CA ILE A 275 18.14 8.95 7.93
C ILE A 275 18.87 10.08 8.65
N PHE A 276 18.30 10.57 9.74
CA PHE A 276 18.84 11.69 10.48
C PHE A 276 18.66 11.48 11.98
N ASP A 277 19.53 12.14 12.73
CA ASP A 277 19.38 12.27 14.18
C ASP A 277 18.42 13.43 14.46
N SER A 278 17.29 13.13 15.10
CA SER A 278 16.24 14.11 15.40
C SER A 278 16.64 15.14 16.47
N SER A 279 17.58 14.82 17.36
CA SER A 279 18.04 15.75 18.41
C SER A 279 18.94 16.84 17.85
N SER A 280 19.77 16.50 16.85
CA SER A 280 20.70 17.43 16.20
C SER A 280 20.24 17.90 14.82
N SER A 281 19.16 17.31 14.27
CA SER A 281 18.74 17.46 12.88
C SER A 281 19.82 17.12 11.84
N LYS A 282 20.88 16.42 12.25
CA LYS A 282 22.00 16.04 11.37
C LYS A 282 21.58 14.86 10.49
N ILE A 283 21.62 15.07 9.17
CA ILE A 283 21.42 13.99 8.19
C ILE A 283 22.65 13.10 8.18
N LEU A 284 22.45 11.82 8.51
CA LEU A 284 23.49 10.80 8.53
C LEU A 284 23.60 10.11 7.18
N TYR A 285 22.45 9.79 6.58
CA TYR A 285 22.40 9.07 5.30
C TYR A 285 21.31 9.60 4.38
N GLU A 286 21.53 9.44 3.07
CA GLU A 286 20.54 9.68 2.02
C GLU A 286 20.19 8.38 1.30
N LEU A 287 18.90 8.18 1.02
CA LEU A 287 18.37 7.04 0.30
C LEU A 287 17.90 7.45 -1.08
N ASP A 288 18.24 6.66 -2.10
CA ASP A 288 17.74 6.82 -3.47
C ASP A 288 17.65 5.46 -4.17
N GLY A 289 16.61 5.29 -4.99
CA GLY A 289 16.46 4.12 -5.83
C GLY A 289 15.02 3.84 -6.24
N GLN A 290 14.73 2.57 -6.49
CA GLN A 290 13.40 2.07 -6.85
C GLN A 290 12.99 0.98 -5.87
N TRP A 291 11.84 1.14 -5.20
CA TRP A 291 11.39 0.22 -4.14
C TRP A 291 11.08 -1.19 -4.65
N ASP A 292 10.92 -1.35 -5.96
CA ASP A 292 10.68 -2.63 -6.62
C ASP A 292 11.92 -3.19 -7.36
N ARG A 293 13.08 -2.53 -7.21
CA ARG A 293 14.39 -2.96 -7.71
C ARG A 293 15.46 -2.79 -6.63
N ILE A 294 16.29 -1.76 -6.72
CA ILE A 294 17.44 -1.55 -5.84
C ILE A 294 17.25 -0.22 -5.12
N VAL A 295 17.53 -0.22 -3.82
CA VAL A 295 17.63 1.00 -3.01
C VAL A 295 19.04 1.09 -2.42
N LYS A 296 19.66 2.25 -2.64
CA LYS A 296 21.01 2.57 -2.18
C LYS A 296 20.94 3.56 -1.04
N LEU A 297 21.92 3.46 -0.15
CA LEU A 297 22.15 4.36 0.96
C LEU A 297 23.52 5.00 0.78
N LYS A 298 23.57 6.33 0.82
CA LYS A 298 24.80 7.12 0.79
C LYS A 298 25.07 7.69 2.17
N ASP A 299 26.24 7.41 2.72
CA ASP A 299 26.74 8.03 3.95
C ASP A 299 27.17 9.48 3.66
N ARG A 300 26.72 10.42 4.49
CA ARG A 300 26.99 11.86 4.31
C ARG A 300 28.35 12.29 4.83
N ILE A 301 28.99 11.50 5.68
CA ILE A 301 30.28 11.82 6.28
C ILE A 301 31.41 11.37 5.35
N ASN A 302 31.41 10.10 4.93
CA ASN A 302 32.49 9.55 4.10
C ASN A 302 32.14 9.44 2.61
N GLY A 303 30.87 9.63 2.23
CA GLY A 303 30.41 9.57 0.84
C GLY A 303 30.18 8.15 0.30
N GLU A 304 30.40 7.11 1.10
CA GLU A 304 30.26 5.71 0.72
C GLU A 304 28.81 5.39 0.32
N VAL A 305 28.65 4.62 -0.75
CA VAL A 305 27.33 4.19 -1.24
C VAL A 305 27.22 2.67 -1.14
N ARG A 306 26.22 2.19 -0.41
CA ARG A 306 25.93 0.76 -0.25
C ARG A 306 24.50 0.41 -0.63
N VAL A 307 24.28 -0.80 -1.13
CA VAL A 307 22.93 -1.32 -1.41
C VAL A 307 22.32 -1.85 -0.11
N ILE A 308 21.19 -1.30 0.31
CA ILE A 308 20.49 -1.74 1.52
C ILE A 308 19.31 -2.67 1.21
N TYR A 309 18.77 -2.59 0.00
CA TYR A 309 17.67 -3.43 -0.44
C TYR A 309 17.79 -3.77 -1.93
N ASP A 310 17.52 -5.03 -2.24
CA ASP A 310 17.49 -5.60 -3.57
C ASP A 310 16.24 -6.49 -3.69
N ALA A 311 15.27 -6.03 -4.47
CA ALA A 311 13.99 -6.68 -4.68
C ALA A 311 14.14 -8.07 -5.32
N THR A 312 15.17 -8.32 -6.13
CA THR A 312 15.38 -9.65 -6.72
C THR A 312 15.75 -10.67 -5.64
N LYS A 313 16.56 -10.25 -4.66
CA LYS A 313 16.94 -11.08 -3.51
C LYS A 313 15.82 -11.20 -2.48
N ALA A 314 15.06 -10.13 -2.26
CA ALA A 314 13.96 -10.12 -1.30
C ALA A 314 12.71 -10.86 -1.78
N ASN A 315 12.47 -10.90 -3.10
CA ASN A 315 11.24 -11.44 -3.68
C ASN A 315 11.43 -12.74 -4.48
N SER A 316 12.64 -13.30 -4.57
CA SER A 316 12.95 -14.50 -5.36
C SER A 316 12.14 -15.75 -4.97
N TRP A 317 11.53 -15.76 -3.78
CA TRP A 317 10.71 -16.87 -3.28
C TRP A 317 9.25 -16.47 -2.97
N LEU A 318 8.71 -15.43 -3.62
CA LEU A 318 7.29 -15.05 -3.53
C LEU A 318 6.33 -16.05 -4.20
N GLN A 319 6.56 -17.36 -4.07
CA GLN A 319 5.49 -18.31 -4.36
C GLN A 319 4.54 -18.29 -3.17
N SER A 320 3.26 -18.03 -3.45
CA SER A 320 2.22 -18.25 -2.43
C SER A 320 2.25 -19.74 -2.11
N PRO A 321 2.43 -20.14 -0.85
CA PRO A 321 2.42 -21.55 -0.51
C PRO A 321 1.10 -22.14 -0.99
N ILE A 322 1.18 -23.09 -1.91
CA ILE A 322 0.02 -23.87 -2.34
C ILE A 322 -0.30 -24.77 -1.15
N LEU A 323 -1.52 -24.68 -0.62
CA LEU A 323 -2.02 -25.61 0.39
C LEU A 323 -1.85 -27.03 -0.14
N LYS A 324 -0.93 -27.78 0.44
CA LYS A 324 -0.64 -29.17 0.02
C LYS A 324 -1.50 -30.20 0.74
N ASN A 325 -2.20 -29.81 1.81
CA ASN A 325 -2.98 -30.76 2.60
C ASN A 325 -4.15 -30.08 3.34
N GLU A 326 -5.38 -30.43 2.96
CA GLU A 326 -6.62 -29.92 3.57
C GLU A 326 -6.87 -30.53 4.95
N GLU A 327 -6.30 -31.71 5.23
CA GLU A 327 -6.56 -32.48 6.47
C GLU A 327 -5.96 -31.84 7.73
N VAL A 328 -4.92 -31.01 7.62
CA VAL A 328 -4.24 -30.39 8.78
C VAL A 328 -5.10 -29.29 9.41
N ILE A 329 -6.06 -28.70 8.67
CA ILE A 329 -6.93 -27.63 9.19
C ILE A 329 -7.94 -28.19 10.21
N ILE A 330 -8.41 -29.41 10.02
CA ILE A 330 -9.46 -30.00 10.88
C ILE A 330 -8.88 -30.32 12.26
N HIS A 331 -7.62 -30.71 12.37
CA HIS A 331 -7.02 -31.12 13.65
C HIS A 331 -6.71 -29.94 14.59
N TYR A 332 -6.44 -28.73 14.06
CA TYR A 332 -6.19 -27.54 14.88
C TYR A 332 -7.48 -26.86 15.37
N MET A 333 -8.60 -26.99 14.64
CA MET A 333 -9.88 -26.41 15.07
C MET A 333 -10.54 -27.21 16.21
N TYR A 334 -10.28 -28.52 16.32
CA TYR A 334 -10.84 -29.36 17.38
C TYR A 334 -10.16 -29.22 18.76
N HIS A 335 -8.96 -28.62 18.84
CA HIS A 335 -8.25 -28.41 20.11
C HIS A 335 -8.39 -27.00 20.68
N MET A 336 -9.18 -26.13 20.05
CA MET A 336 -9.46 -24.75 20.48
C MET A 336 -10.92 -24.52 20.91
N GLN A 337 -11.69 -25.60 21.10
CA GLN A 337 -12.96 -25.60 21.84
C GLN A 337 -12.73 -26.21 23.21
#